data_AF-G5GDQ0-F1
#
_entry.id   AF-G5GDQ0-F1
#
_cell.length_a   1.000
_cell.length_b   1.000
_cell.length_c   1.000
_cell.angle_alpha   90.00
_cell.angle_beta   90.00
_cell.angle_gamma   90.00
#
_symmetry.space_group_name_H-M   'P 1'
#
loop_
_entity.id
_entity.type
_entity.pdbx_description
1 polymer ?
#
loop_
_entity_poly.entity_id
_entity_poly.type
_entity_poly.pdbx_seq_one_letter_code
_entity_poly.pdbx_strand_id
1 'polypeptide(L)'
;MKLASKVTEIYCIADDFCKEYNLELNKTSLSLSNPSANSPKHRKRKGRMSDAEMITILILFHSNTFRNFKHFYLFYVCRELKKEFPNLLSYTRFVERMPRVAIPLLLFLKLGLMGECTG
;
A
#
# COMPACT_ATOMS: atom_id res chain seq x y z
N MET A 1 16.25 -11.86 14.21
CA MET A 1 15.21 -10.80 14.22
C MET A 1 13.87 -11.47 13.90
N LYS A 2 12.85 -11.39 14.77
CA LYS A 2 11.56 -12.08 14.56
C LYS A 2 10.87 -11.51 13.32
N LEU A 3 10.32 -12.36 12.45
CA LEU A 3 9.65 -11.98 11.20
C LEU A 3 8.60 -10.86 11.39
N ALA A 4 7.82 -10.93 12.48
CA ALA A 4 6.86 -9.90 12.85
C ALA A 4 7.48 -8.51 12.95
N SER A 5 8.67 -8.39 13.56
CA SER A 5 9.37 -7.10 13.72
C SER A 5 9.66 -6.42 12.38
N LYS A 6 10.03 -7.19 11.35
CA LYS A 6 10.34 -6.64 10.02
C LYS A 6 9.08 -6.23 9.26
N VAL A 7 7.98 -6.98 9.43
CA VAL A 7 6.68 -6.63 8.85
C VAL A 7 6.16 -5.32 9.46
N THR A 8 6.23 -5.20 10.79
CA THR A 8 5.81 -3.99 11.50
C THR A 8 6.64 -2.79 11.09
N GLU A 9 7.97 -2.93 10.97
CA GLU A 9 8.87 -1.85 10.55
C GLU A 9 8.51 -1.32 9.15
N ILE A 10 8.37 -2.21 8.16
CA ILE A 10 7.96 -1.80 6.80
C ILE A 10 6.59 -1.15 6.82
N TYR A 11 5.65 -1.71 7.60
CA TYR A 11 4.30 -1.16 7.72
C TYR A 11 4.30 0.25 8.30
N CYS A 12 5.04 0.52 9.38
CA CYS A 12 5.11 1.84 9.99
C CYS A 12 5.58 2.89 8.99
N ILE A 13 6.65 2.62 8.25
CA ILE A 13 7.19 3.54 7.24
C ILE A 13 6.17 3.74 6.11
N ALA A 14 5.52 2.67 5.64
CA ALA A 14 4.50 2.75 4.61
C ALA A 14 3.25 3.52 5.07
N ASP A 15 2.83 3.36 6.31
CA ASP A 15 1.68 4.03 6.91
C ASP A 15 1.90 5.54 7.04
N ASP A 16 3.08 5.96 7.51
CA ASP A 16 3.46 7.37 7.59
C ASP A 16 3.58 8.01 6.21
N PHE A 17 4.19 7.32 5.24
CA PHE A 17 4.20 7.75 3.85
C PHE A 17 2.78 7.90 3.28
N CYS A 18 1.90 6.93 3.51
CA CYS A 18 0.53 6.99 3.01
C CYS A 18 -0.26 8.15 3.62
N LYS A 19 -0.05 8.49 4.90
CA LYS A 19 -0.69 9.66 5.52
C LYS A 19 -0.27 10.94 4.81
N GLU A 20 1.03 11.14 4.61
CA GLU A 20 1.57 12.33 3.94
C GLU A 20 1.13 12.41 2.48
N TYR A 21 1.24 11.30 1.75
CA TYR A 21 0.79 11.21 0.36
C TYR A 21 -0.68 11.60 0.19
N ASN A 22 -1.56 11.10 1.06
CA ASN A 22 -2.99 11.45 1.02
C ASN A 22 -3.23 12.92 1.38
N LEU A 23 -2.45 13.48 2.29
CA LEU A 23 -2.53 14.90 2.67
C LEU A 23 -2.17 15.80 1.49
N GLU A 24 -1.08 15.51 0.79
CA GLU A 24 -0.66 16.24 -0.42
C GLU A 24 -1.65 16.09 -1.60
N LEU A 25 -2.18 14.88 -1.81
CA LEU A 25 -3.23 14.67 -2.81
C LEU A 25 -4.49 15.50 -2.51
N ASN A 26 -4.91 15.57 -1.26
CA ASN A 26 -6.09 16.35 -0.87
C ASN A 26 -5.87 17.86 -1.08
N LYS A 27 -4.68 18.39 -0.77
CA LYS A 27 -4.34 19.80 -1.05
C LYS A 27 -4.44 20.12 -2.55
N THR A 28 -3.85 19.25 -3.38
CA THR A 28 -3.82 19.45 -4.84
C THR A 28 -5.20 19.29 -5.47
N SER A 29 -5.99 18.31 -4.99
CA SER A 29 -7.35 18.07 -5.48
C SER A 29 -8.30 19.23 -5.15
N LEU A 30 -8.14 19.88 -3.99
CA LEU A 30 -8.92 21.07 -3.63
C LEU A 30 -8.54 22.29 -4.47
N SER A 31 -7.26 22.41 -4.85
CA SER A 31 -6.76 23.49 -5.72
C SER A 31 -7.25 23.39 -7.17
N LEU A 32 -7.63 22.19 -7.63
CA LEU A 32 -8.08 21.94 -9.01
C LEU A 32 -9.61 21.94 -9.16
N SER A 33 -10.36 21.93 -8.06
CA SER A 33 -11.82 21.91 -8.08
C SER A 33 -12.40 23.31 -7.90
N ASN A 34 -12.77 23.98 -9.00
CA ASN A 34 -13.92 24.89 -8.96
C ASN A 34 -15.16 23.99 -8.83
N PRO A 35 -15.90 24.00 -7.71
CA PRO A 35 -17.00 23.05 -7.52
C PRO A 35 -18.15 23.42 -8.45
N SER A 36 -18.23 22.75 -9.60
CA SER A 36 -19.48 22.73 -10.38
C SER A 36 -20.48 21.85 -9.64
N ALA A 37 -21.68 22.37 -9.42
CA ALA A 37 -22.79 21.73 -8.69
C ALA A 37 -23.18 20.35 -9.25
N ASN A 38 -22.76 20.03 -10.48
CA ASN A 38 -23.07 18.79 -11.18
C ASN A 38 -21.92 17.76 -11.21
N SER A 39 -20.83 17.96 -10.46
CA SER A 39 -19.77 16.96 -10.37
C SER A 39 -20.25 15.71 -9.59
N PRO A 40 -20.13 14.50 -10.15
CA PRO A 40 -20.58 13.29 -9.46
C PRO A 40 -19.78 13.11 -8.15
N LYS A 41 -20.49 13.20 -7.02
CA LYS A 41 -19.93 12.97 -5.69
C LYS A 41 -19.53 11.50 -5.56
N HIS A 42 -18.28 11.19 -5.87
CA HIS A 42 -17.73 9.86 -5.59
C HIS A 42 -17.74 9.58 -4.09
N ARG A 43 -18.38 8.48 -3.69
CA ARG A 43 -18.48 8.07 -2.29
C ARG A 43 -17.10 7.68 -1.75
N LYS A 44 -16.58 8.46 -0.80
CA LYS A 44 -15.34 8.15 -0.06
C LYS A 44 -15.60 7.05 0.99
N ARG A 45 -15.76 5.79 0.56
CA ARG A 45 -15.90 4.64 1.47
C ARG A 45 -14.52 4.11 1.85
N LYS A 46 -14.23 4.03 3.16
CA LYS A 46 -13.02 3.35 3.64
C LYS A 46 -13.06 1.89 3.17
N GLY A 47 -12.02 1.48 2.45
CA GLY A 47 -11.83 0.08 2.08
C GLY A 47 -11.55 -0.78 3.32
N ARG A 48 -11.80 -2.09 3.23
CA ARG A 48 -11.50 -3.02 4.33
C ARG A 48 -10.00 -3.12 4.64
N MET A 49 -9.17 -2.87 3.64
CA MET A 49 -7.71 -2.90 3.71
C MET A 49 -7.16 -1.56 3.24
N SER A 50 -6.18 -1.02 3.96
CA SER A 50 -5.54 0.27 3.72
C SER A 50 -4.50 0.18 2.59
N ASP A 51 -4.13 1.34 2.03
CA ASP A 51 -3.11 1.41 0.99
C ASP A 51 -1.72 1.05 1.56
N ALA A 52 -1.44 1.41 2.81
CA ALA A 52 -0.21 1.06 3.52
C ALA A 52 -0.07 -0.46 3.72
N GLU A 53 -1.15 -1.15 4.11
CA GLU A 53 -1.16 -2.61 4.22
C GLU A 53 -0.89 -3.27 2.86
N MET A 54 -1.48 -2.76 1.78
CA MET A 54 -1.26 -3.26 0.43
C MET A 54 0.19 -3.05 -0.03
N ILE A 55 0.74 -1.85 0.17
CA ILE A 55 2.13 -1.51 -0.15
C ILE A 55 3.10 -2.41 0.61
N THR A 56 2.86 -2.63 1.91
CA THR A 56 3.67 -3.51 2.76
C THR A 56 3.73 -4.93 2.19
N ILE A 57 2.58 -5.50 1.80
CA ILE A 57 2.52 -6.84 1.21
C ILE A 57 3.29 -6.92 -0.13
N LEU A 58 3.20 -5.88 -0.97
CA LEU A 58 3.94 -5.82 -2.22
C LEU A 58 5.45 -5.74 -1.99
N ILE A 59 5.91 -4.94 -1.03
CA ILE A 59 7.33 -4.87 -0.64
C ILE A 59 7.81 -6.23 -0.10
N LEU A 60 7.01 -6.86 0.75
CA LEU A 60 7.32 -8.18 1.29
C LEU A 60 7.42 -9.22 0.17
N PHE A 61 6.55 -9.17 -0.84
CA PHE A 61 6.66 -10.07 -1.99
C PHE A 61 8.03 -9.94 -2.67
N HIS A 62 8.45 -8.71 -2.97
CA HIS A 62 9.73 -8.46 -3.64
C HIS A 62 10.96 -8.71 -2.74
N SER A 63 10.79 -8.64 -1.42
CA SER A 63 11.85 -8.92 -0.45
C SER A 63 12.04 -10.42 -0.15
N ASN A 64 11.11 -11.27 -0.60
CA ASN A 64 11.16 -12.72 -0.40
C ASN A 64 11.43 -13.45 -1.73
N THR A 65 11.86 -14.70 -1.66
CA THR A 65 12.26 -15.50 -2.83
C THR A 65 11.10 -16.21 -3.53
N PHE A 66 9.87 -15.72 -3.40
CA PHE A 66 8.69 -16.34 -4.02
C PHE A 66 8.64 -16.08 -5.52
N ARG A 67 8.46 -17.13 -6.32
CA ARG A 67 8.37 -17.02 -7.79
C ARG A 67 7.06 -16.42 -8.31
N ASN A 68 5.96 -16.58 -7.57
CA ASN A 68 4.63 -16.19 -7.99
C ASN A 68 3.89 -15.47 -6.85
N PHE A 69 3.33 -14.30 -7.16
CA PHE A 69 2.55 -13.50 -6.22
C PHE A 69 1.34 -14.27 -5.66
N LYS A 70 0.64 -15.07 -6.49
CA LYS A 70 -0.52 -15.85 -6.02
C LYS A 70 -0.13 -16.84 -4.93
N HIS A 71 1.01 -17.51 -5.09
CA HIS A 71 1.49 -18.48 -4.11
C HIS A 71 1.92 -17.77 -2.82
N PHE A 72 2.69 -16.69 -2.94
CA PHE A 72 3.05 -15.83 -1.80
C PHE A 72 1.82 -15.36 -1.03
N TYR A 73 0.83 -14.80 -1.70
CA TYR A 73 -0.34 -14.23 -1.05
C TYR A 73 -1.16 -15.32 -0.32
N LEU A 74 -1.47 -16.43 -0.99
CA LEU A 74 -2.35 -17.45 -0.43
C LEU A 74 -1.69 -18.30 0.67
N PHE A 75 -0.42 -18.65 0.52
CA PHE A 75 0.24 -19.59 1.42
C PHE A 75 1.07 -18.93 2.51
N TYR A 76 1.55 -17.70 2.29
CA TYR A 76 2.35 -16.99 3.27
C TYR A 76 1.57 -15.85 3.92
N VAL A 77 1.03 -14.92 3.14
CA VAL A 77 0.32 -13.75 3.70
C VAL A 77 -0.96 -14.19 4.43
N CYS A 78 -1.80 -14.99 3.78
CA CYS A 78 -3.08 -15.42 4.35
C CYS A 78 -2.95 -16.44 5.50
N ARG A 79 -1.80 -17.09 5.67
CA ARG A 79 -1.59 -18.12 6.70
C ARG A 79 -0.66 -17.63 7.80
N GLU A 80 0.58 -17.30 7.44
CA GLU A 80 1.64 -16.95 8.40
C GLU A 80 1.48 -15.51 8.91
N LEU A 81 1.06 -14.58 8.05
CA LEU A 81 0.92 -13.15 8.40
C LEU A 81 -0.54 -12.75 8.71
N LYS A 82 -1.43 -13.72 8.92
CA LYS A 82 -2.86 -13.44 9.19
C LYS A 82 -3.09 -12.60 10.44
N LYS A 83 -2.21 -12.72 11.44
CA LYS A 83 -2.27 -11.92 12.67
C LYS A 83 -1.90 -10.46 12.42
N GLU A 84 -0.89 -10.23 11.57
CA GLU A 84 -0.44 -8.89 11.19
C GLU A 84 -1.45 -8.20 10.24
N PHE A 85 -2.13 -8.98 9.40
CA PHE A 85 -3.16 -8.50 8.47
C PHE A 85 -4.52 -9.17 8.73
N PRO A 86 -5.26 -8.76 9.78
CA PRO A 86 -6.53 -9.40 10.12
C PRO A 86 -7.58 -9.24 9.00
N ASN A 87 -7.52 -8.13 8.26
CA ASN A 87 -8.55 -7.69 7.30
C ASN A 87 -8.22 -7.96 5.82
N LEU A 88 -7.42 -8.99 5.52
CA LEU A 88 -6.99 -9.37 4.16
C LEU A 88 -8.14 -9.53 3.16
N LEU A 89 -7.97 -8.93 1.98
CA LEU A 89 -8.81 -9.13 0.80
C LEU A 89 -8.69 -10.55 0.23
N SER A 90 -9.67 -11.00 -0.54
CA SER A 90 -9.47 -12.18 -1.39
C SER A 90 -8.37 -11.90 -2.41
N TYR A 91 -7.67 -12.92 -2.88
CA TYR A 91 -6.59 -12.78 -3.87
C TYR A 91 -7.04 -11.96 -5.09
N THR A 92 -8.18 -12.33 -5.70
CA THR A 92 -8.71 -11.63 -6.87
C THR A 92 -8.96 -10.16 -6.56
N ARG A 93 -9.60 -9.87 -5.43
CA ARG A 93 -9.89 -8.49 -5.02
C ARG A 93 -8.64 -7.68 -4.70
N PHE A 94 -7.59 -8.33 -4.19
CA PHE A 94 -6.30 -7.70 -3.96
C PHE A 94 -5.67 -7.29 -5.29
N VAL A 95 -5.62 -8.22 -6.26
CA VAL A 95 -5.06 -7.97 -7.60
C VAL A 95 -5.82 -6.87 -8.33
N GLU A 96 -7.16 -6.88 -8.29
CA GLU A 96 -8.00 -5.80 -8.84
C GLU A 96 -7.66 -4.42 -8.25
N ARG A 97 -7.22 -4.37 -6.99
CA ARG A 97 -6.87 -3.12 -6.31
C ARG A 97 -5.42 -2.71 -6.49
N MET A 98 -4.52 -3.59 -6.93
CA MET A 98 -3.10 -3.28 -7.09
C MET A 98 -2.84 -1.99 -7.92
N PRO A 99 -3.54 -1.73 -9.03
CA PRO A 99 -3.30 -0.51 -9.82
C PRO A 99 -3.50 0.79 -9.02
N ARG A 100 -4.41 0.79 -8.03
CA ARG A 100 -4.68 1.94 -7.16
C ARG A 100 -3.46 2.33 -6.33
N VAL A 101 -2.63 1.35 -5.94
CA VAL A 101 -1.46 1.59 -5.09
C VAL A 101 -0.14 1.61 -5.87
N ALA A 102 -0.18 1.46 -7.20
CA ALA A 102 1.04 1.41 -8.02
C ALA A 102 1.86 2.71 -7.96
N ILE A 103 1.18 3.86 -8.09
CA ILE A 103 1.83 5.19 -7.99
C ILE A 103 2.38 5.46 -6.59
N PRO A 104 1.61 5.34 -5.49
CA PRO A 104 2.16 5.55 -4.17
C PRO A 104 3.26 4.54 -3.83
N LEU A 105 3.18 3.28 -4.29
CA LEU A 105 4.28 2.32 -4.14
C LEU A 105 5.55 2.80 -4.85
N LEU A 106 5.46 3.26 -6.10
CA LEU A 106 6.62 3.76 -6.84
C LEU A 106 7.27 4.96 -6.14
N LEU A 107 6.46 5.90 -5.68
CA LEU A 107 6.93 7.07 -4.93
C LEU A 107 7.56 6.66 -3.58
N PHE A 108 6.95 5.71 -2.88
CA PHE A 108 7.49 5.15 -1.66
C PHE A 108 8.88 4.54 -1.89
N LEU A 109 9.05 3.73 -2.94
CA LEU A 109 10.35 3.14 -3.28
C LEU A 109 11.38 4.24 -3.60
N LYS A 110 10.99 5.24 -4.41
CA LYS A 110 11.88 6.31 -4.85
C LYS A 110 12.30 7.26 -3.73
N LEU A 111 11.38 7.62 -2.84
CA LEU A 111 11.60 8.63 -1.80
C LEU A 111 12.04 8.04 -0.47
N GLY A 112 11.53 6.85 -0.14
CA GLY A 112 11.77 6.21 1.16
C GLY A 112 12.88 5.17 1.17
N LEU A 113 13.26 4.59 0.03
CA LEU A 113 14.21 3.46 -0.03
C LEU A 113 15.41 3.68 -0.95
N MET A 114 15.39 4.67 -1.85
CA MET A 114 16.58 5.06 -2.60
C MET A 114 17.37 6.09 -1.79
N GLY A 115 18.46 5.65 -1.16
CA GLY A 115 19.43 6.54 -0.53
C GLY A 115 20.21 7.36 -1.57
N GLU A 116 21.00 8.33 -1.12
CA GLU A 116 21.88 9.08 -2.01
C GLU A 116 22.90 8.16 -2.66
N CYS A 117 23.07 8.25 -3.99
CA CYS A 117 24.14 7.57 -4.70
C CYS A 117 25.48 8.22 -4.29
N THR A 118 26.18 7.61 -3.34
CA THR A 118 27.52 8.05 -2.90
C THR A 118 28.65 7.51 -3.79
N GLY A 119 28.38 7.30 -5.08
CA GLY A 119 29.33 6.74 -6.05
C GLY A 119 30.40 7.72 -6.47
#